data_AF-A0A1A8D3R9-F1
#
_entry.id   AF-A0A1A8D3R9-F1
#
_cell.length_a   1.000
_cell.length_b   1.000
_cell.length_c   1.000
_cell.angle_alpha   90.00
_cell.angle_beta   90.00
_cell.angle_gamma   90.00
#
_symmetry.space_group_name_H-M   'P 1'
#
loop_
_entity.id
_entity.type
_entity.pdbx_description
1 polymer ?
#
loop_
_entity_poly.entity_id
_entity_poly.type
_entity_poly.pdbx_seq_one_letter_code
_entity_poly.pdbx_strand_id
1 'polypeptide(L)'
;LQHLPCQEKSDRLLVMYPSTLIILSEESDGLFYKGKLPLNMITVTTPCQDVKPNTFKIEGKMINPIVVSCLDRTEFCDWIQHFKAADVPVVSPPPPVYDII
;
A
#
# COMPACT_ATOMS: atom_id res chain seq x y z
N LEU A 1 -27.97 -9.67 7.99
CA LEU A 1 -26.83 -10.23 7.24
C LEU A 1 -26.23 -9.13 6.37
N GLN A 2 -25.39 -8.27 6.96
CA GLN A 2 -24.50 -7.41 6.16
C GLN A 2 -23.10 -7.95 6.40
N HIS A 3 -22.64 -8.84 5.53
CA HIS A 3 -21.21 -9.05 5.41
C HIS A 3 -20.66 -7.72 4.91
N LEU A 4 -20.06 -6.92 5.81
CA LEU A 4 -19.11 -5.89 5.39
C LEU A 4 -18.16 -6.56 4.38
N PRO A 5 -17.73 -5.87 3.31
CA PRO A 5 -16.66 -6.40 2.48
C PRO A 5 -15.54 -6.75 3.45
N CYS A 6 -15.25 -8.04 3.58
CA CYS A 6 -14.19 -8.54 4.42
C CYS A 6 -12.93 -7.87 3.88
N GLN A 7 -12.53 -6.75 4.48
CA GLN A 7 -11.18 -6.27 4.34
C GLN A 7 -10.36 -7.35 5.03
N GLU A 8 -9.97 -8.38 4.27
CA GLU A 8 -9.06 -9.42 4.69
C GLU A 8 -7.77 -8.71 5.11
N LYS A 9 -7.72 -8.32 6.39
CA LYS A 9 -6.52 -7.83 7.04
C LYS A 9 -5.67 -9.07 7.28
N SER A 10 -4.81 -9.36 6.33
CA SER A 10 -3.79 -10.39 6.47
C SER A 10 -2.46 -9.70 6.74
N ASP A 11 -1.71 -10.22 7.71
CA ASP A 11 -0.31 -9.84 7.88
C ASP A 11 0.49 -10.40 6.69
N ARG A 12 0.87 -9.50 5.78
CA ARG A 12 1.60 -9.80 4.55
C ARG A 12 2.90 -9.03 4.55
N LEU A 13 3.99 -9.74 4.26
CA LEU A 13 5.30 -9.13 4.10
C LEU A 13 5.44 -8.62 2.67
N LEU A 14 5.78 -7.34 2.53
CA LEU A 14 6.09 -6.72 1.25
C LEU A 14 7.60 -6.60 1.11
N VAL A 15 8.14 -7.08 -0.01
CA VAL A 15 9.58 -7.03 -0.30
C VAL A 15 9.79 -6.26 -1.60
N MET A 16 10.42 -5.09 -1.51
CA MET A 16 10.70 -4.26 -2.68
C MET A 16 12.03 -4.66 -3.32
N TYR A 17 11.98 -5.05 -4.59
CA TYR A 17 13.12 -5.18 -5.47
C TYR A 17 13.16 -4.00 -6.45
N PRO A 18 14.32 -3.71 -7.08
CA PRO A 18 14.50 -2.52 -7.92
C PRO A 18 13.45 -2.32 -9.03
N SER A 19 12.83 -3.40 -9.53
CA SER A 19 11.81 -3.36 -10.58
C SER A 19 10.47 -3.98 -10.18
N THR A 20 10.38 -4.59 -8.99
CA THR A 20 9.24 -5.45 -8.65
C THR A 20 8.98 -5.46 -7.15
N LEU A 21 7.72 -5.37 -6.75
CA LEU A 21 7.29 -5.56 -5.36
C LEU A 21 6.76 -6.99 -5.19
N ILE A 22 7.31 -7.75 -4.26
CA ILE A 22 6.87 -9.10 -3.93
C ILE A 22 5.96 -9.06 -2.71
N ILE A 23 4.88 -9.82 -2.74
CA ILE A 23 3.93 -9.97 -1.64
C ILE A 23 4.02 -11.41 -1.13
N LEU A 24 4.36 -11.53 0.14
CA LEU A 24 4.42 -12.78 0.87
C LEU A 24 3.35 -12.75 1.98
N SER A 25 2.84 -13.91 2.37
CA SER A 25 1.98 -14.09 3.53
C SER A 25 2.72 -14.93 4.55
N GLU A 26 2.60 -14.57 5.81
CA GLU A 26 3.02 -15.45 6.89
C GLU A 26 1.88 -16.44 7.16
N GLU A 27 2.17 -17.74 7.05
CA GLU A 27 1.27 -18.82 7.45
C GLU A 27 2.00 -19.72 8.45
N SER A 28 1.28 -20.66 9.09
CA SER A 28 1.83 -21.50 10.16
C SER A 28 3.08 -22.31 9.78
N ASP A 29 3.31 -22.54 8.49
CA ASP A 29 4.41 -23.33 7.94
C ASP A 29 5.48 -22.47 7.21
N GLY A 30 5.43 -21.14 7.37
CA GLY A 30 6.43 -20.21 6.85
C GLY A 30 5.87 -19.12 5.93
N LEU A 31 6.73 -18.60 5.05
CA LEU A 31 6.39 -17.50 4.13
C LEU A 31 5.87 -18.05 2.79
N PHE A 32 4.62 -17.73 2.47
CA PHE A 32 3.97 -18.12 1.23
C PHE A 32 3.97 -16.98 0.23
N TYR A 33 4.44 -17.25 -0.99
CA TYR A 33 4.40 -16.29 -2.08
C TYR A 33 2.96 -16.09 -2.56
N LYS A 34 2.43 -14.86 -2.41
CA LYS A 34 1.08 -14.49 -2.87
C LYS A 34 1.09 -13.81 -4.24
N GLY A 35 2.18 -13.13 -4.60
CA GLY A 35 2.28 -12.50 -5.90
C GLY A 35 3.45 -11.52 -6.03
N LYS A 36 3.56 -10.92 -7.21
CA LYS A 36 4.50 -9.83 -7.49
C LYS A 36 3.85 -8.77 -8.37
N LEU A 37 4.25 -7.54 -8.18
CA LEU A 37 3.76 -6.36 -8.88
C LEU A 37 4.93 -5.62 -9.52
N PRO A 38 4.93 -5.40 -10.84
CA PRO A 38 5.91 -4.54 -11.48
C PRO A 38 5.77 -3.10 -10.97
N LEU A 39 6.88 -2.47 -10.57
CA LEU A 39 6.84 -1.10 -10.02
C LEU A 39 6.31 -0.07 -11.04
N ASN A 40 6.59 -0.29 -12.32
CA ASN A 40 6.11 0.55 -13.42
C ASN A 40 4.58 0.44 -13.69
N MET A 41 3.89 -0.51 -13.06
CA MET A 41 2.46 -0.75 -13.25
C MET A 41 1.63 -0.35 -12.03
N ILE A 42 2.29 0.13 -10.98
CA ILE A 42 1.65 0.54 -9.74
C ILE A 42 1.83 2.03 -9.46
N THR A 43 0.93 2.56 -8.67
CA THR A 43 0.89 3.92 -8.13
C THR A 43 0.69 3.80 -6.64
N VAL A 44 1.39 4.63 -5.87
CA VAL A 44 1.25 4.66 -4.41
C VAL A 44 0.48 5.90 -4.02
N THR A 45 -0.64 5.72 -3.33
CA THR A 45 -1.48 6.79 -2.82
C THR A 45 -1.35 6.84 -1.31
N THR A 46 -0.86 7.94 -0.76
CA THR A 46 -0.87 8.16 0.69
C THR A 46 -2.25 8.71 1.08
N PRO A 47 -3.01 8.11 2.01
CA PRO A 47 -4.25 8.67 2.54
C PRO A 47 -3.98 9.92 3.39
N CYS A 48 -5.04 10.68 3.68
CA CYS A 48 -4.95 11.83 4.57
C CYS A 48 -4.50 11.35 5.96
N GLN A 49 -3.44 11.94 6.51
CA GLN A 49 -2.82 11.51 7.77
C GLN A 49 -3.81 11.52 8.94
N ASP A 50 -4.83 12.39 8.88
CA ASP A 50 -5.90 12.49 9.89
C ASP A 50 -6.82 11.25 9.96
N VAL A 51 -6.89 10.45 8.90
CA VAL A 51 -7.80 9.29 8.83
C VAL A 51 -7.09 7.99 9.18
N LYS A 52 -5.91 7.76 8.59
CA LYS A 52 -5.08 6.58 8.85
C LYS A 52 -3.60 6.94 8.77
N PRO A 53 -2.94 7.26 9.90
CA PRO A 53 -1.52 7.56 9.90
C PRO A 53 -0.71 6.33 9.48
N ASN A 54 0.51 6.56 8.98
CA ASN A 54 1.49 5.52 8.62
C ASN A 54 0.99 4.46 7.64
N THR A 55 -0.01 4.80 6.82
CA THR A 55 -0.63 3.86 5.89
C THR A 55 -0.42 4.37 4.47
N PHE A 56 -0.18 3.49 3.50
CA PHE A 56 -0.19 3.84 2.08
C PHE A 56 -0.99 2.81 1.29
N LYS A 57 -1.49 3.20 0.12
CA LYS A 57 -2.28 2.34 -0.75
C LYS A 57 -1.51 2.14 -2.05
N ILE A 58 -1.29 0.89 -2.44
CA ILE A 58 -0.74 0.53 -3.74
C ILE A 58 -1.90 0.23 -4.67
N GLU A 59 -1.97 0.93 -5.79
CA GLU A 59 -2.98 0.78 -6.82
C GLU A 59 -2.30 0.44 -8.14
N GLY A 60 -2.95 -0.31 -9.02
CA GLY A 60 -2.41 -0.57 -10.35
C GLY A 60 -3.55 -0.88 -11.31
N LYS A 61 -3.28 -0.77 -12.61
CA LYS A 61 -4.34 -0.83 -13.64
C LYS A 61 -5.12 -2.15 -13.66
N MET A 62 -4.51 -3.25 -13.22
CA MET A 62 -5.06 -4.61 -13.30
C MET A 62 -5.10 -5.32 -11.95
N ILE A 63 -4.95 -4.60 -10.83
CA ILE A 63 -4.88 -5.19 -9.50
C ILE A 63 -5.87 -4.52 -8.55
N ASN A 64 -6.30 -5.28 -7.54
CA ASN A 64 -7.04 -4.69 -6.45
C ASN A 64 -6.13 -3.77 -5.63
N PRO A 65 -6.65 -2.62 -5.16
CA PRO A 65 -5.89 -1.74 -4.27
C PRO A 65 -5.46 -2.46 -3.00
N ILE A 66 -4.17 -2.35 -2.67
CA ILE A 66 -3.59 -2.94 -1.45
C ILE A 66 -3.34 -1.81 -0.47
N VAL A 67 -3.96 -1.87 0.70
CA VAL A 67 -3.72 -0.90 1.78
C VAL A 67 -2.70 -1.51 2.74
N VAL A 68 -1.56 -0.85 2.88
CA VAL A 68 -0.45 -1.26 3.73
C VAL A 68 -0.38 -0.30 4.91
N SER A 69 -0.51 -0.83 6.13
CA SER A 69 -0.26 -0.09 7.37
C SER A 69 1.14 -0.42 7.86
N CYS A 70 1.98 0.59 8.02
CA CYS A 70 3.32 0.45 8.61
C CYS A 70 3.23 0.48 10.14
N LEU A 71 4.23 -0.07 10.80
CA LEU A 71 4.32 -0.08 12.26
C LEU A 71 4.51 1.35 12.79
N ASP A 72 5.40 2.11 12.13
CA ASP A 72 5.80 3.45 12.56
C ASP A 72 5.87 4.45 11.40
N ARG A 73 5.95 5.74 11.74
CA ARG A 73 6.09 6.83 10.77
C ARG A 73 7.40 6.76 9.99
N THR A 74 8.48 6.28 10.62
CA THR A 74 9.79 6.13 9.97
C THR A 74 9.71 5.10 8.85
N GLU A 75 9.16 3.91 9.13
CA GLU A 75 8.98 2.85 8.14
C GLU A 75 8.10 3.33 6.98
N PHE A 76 7.01 4.04 7.27
CA PHE A 76 6.19 4.68 6.26
C PHE A 76 7.00 5.64 5.37
N CYS A 77 7.77 6.55 5.98
CA CYS A 77 8.60 7.50 5.24
C CYS A 77 9.64 6.78 4.37
N ASP A 78 10.28 5.75 4.88
CA ASP A 78 11.27 4.94 4.16
C ASP A 78 10.61 4.28 2.95
N TRP A 79 9.44 3.65 3.10
CA TRP A 79 8.69 3.08 1.98
C TRP A 79 8.38 4.11 0.90
N ILE A 80 7.90 5.30 1.28
CA ILE A 80 7.61 6.38 0.33
C ILE A 80 8.88 6.86 -0.39
N GLN A 81 10.01 6.97 0.31
CA GLN A 81 11.29 7.33 -0.30
C GLN A 81 11.76 6.27 -1.29
N HIS A 82 11.66 5.00 -0.92
CA HIS A 82 11.99 3.86 -1.76
C HIS A 82 11.14 3.82 -3.05
N PHE A 83 9.83 4.06 -2.95
CA PHE A 83 8.96 4.15 -4.12
C PHE A 83 9.35 5.32 -5.03
N LYS A 84 9.63 6.50 -4.48
CA LYS A 84 10.10 7.66 -5.25
C LYS A 84 11.43 7.40 -5.94
N ALA A 85 12.37 6.74 -5.26
CA ALA A 85 13.67 6.37 -5.82
C ALA A 85 13.56 5.34 -6.94
N ALA A 86 12.49 4.53 -6.95
CA ALA A 86 12.18 3.57 -7.99
C ALA A 86 11.25 4.13 -9.09
N ASP A 87 11.12 5.46 -9.18
CA ASP A 87 10.25 6.17 -10.15
C ASP A 87 8.76 5.76 -10.07
N VAL A 88 8.30 5.27 -8.92
CA VAL A 88 6.90 4.94 -8.70
C VAL A 88 6.12 6.21 -8.40
N PRO A 89 5.01 6.49 -9.09
CA PRO A 89 4.21 7.68 -8.83
C PRO A 89 3.63 7.63 -7.42
N VAL A 90 4.02 8.59 -6.56
CA VAL A 90 3.44 8.76 -5.23
C VAL A 90 2.49 9.94 -5.24
N VAL A 91 1.21 9.67 -5.03
CA VAL A 91 0.12 10.65 -5.09
C VAL A 91 -0.39 10.93 -3.67
N SER A 92 -0.44 12.19 -3.28
CA SER A 92 -1.16 12.63 -2.08
C SER A 92 -2.65 12.70 -2.39
N PRO A 93 -3.54 12.44 -1.41
CA PRO A 93 -4.96 12.56 -1.67
C PRO A 93 -5.25 14.04 -1.99
N PRO A 94 -6.17 14.34 -2.91
CA PRO A 94 -6.63 15.70 -3.07
C PRO A 94 -7.13 16.20 -1.70
N PRO A 95 -6.86 17.47 -1.33
CA PRO A 95 -7.44 18.04 -0.13
C PRO A 95 -8.96 17.86 -0.20
N PRO A 96 -9.64 17.54 0.92
CA PRO A 96 -11.09 17.53 0.93
C PRO A 96 -11.54 18.91 0.45
N VAL A 97 -12.26 18.95 -0.68
CA VAL A 97 -12.96 20.15 -1.10
C VAL A 97 -14.02 20.33 -0.04
N TYR A 98 -13.79 21.24 0.90
CA TYR A 98 -14.85 21.71 1.78
C TYR A 98 -15.82 22.44 0.84
N ASP A 99 -16.95 21.81 0.53
CA ASP A 99 -18.05 22.50 -0.13
C ASP A 99 -18.37 23.73 0.72
N ILE A 100 -18.13 24.91 0.15
CA ILE A 100 -18.44 26.19 0.76
C ILE A 100 -19.97 26.30 0.69
N ILE A 101 -20.65 25.84 1.75
CA ILE A 101 -22.08 26.08 2.00
C ILE A 101 -22.31 27.47 2.57
#